data_AF-A0A7J9PAA7-F1
#
_entry.id   AF-A0A7J9PAA7-F1
#
_cell.length_a   1.000
_cell.length_b   1.000
_cell.length_c   1.000
_cell.angle_alpha   90.00
_cell.angle_beta   90.00
_cell.angle_gamma   90.00
#
_symmetry.space_group_name_H-M   'P 1'
#
loop_
_entity.id
_entity.type
_entity.pdbx_description
1 polymer ?
#
loop_
_entity_poly.entity_id
_entity_poly.type
_entity_poly.pdbx_seq_one_letter_code
_entity_poly.pdbx_strand_id
1 'polypeptide(L)'
;MKKVACLLSVFGLLLLTSFSGCIGNDYSSVEIVENSPYPEFIYLNKDMLKIITNKTSEHQTPDYFFIIFDGAYIDKNNYSKIAVKTPLWRFGSLFADENIQTKNGMIFLNSDYVQKPDLKYNKPLNYNDVIVYNKNYGIFIEIGEEYNYAEIITENLNENKYFMENIGDIAGKNIINRTVIENDDLLLGTYVLERGIPIGDINNSLFKMNITSAS
;
A
#
# COMPACT_ATOMS: atom_id res chain seq x y z
N MET A 1 24.26 -38.86 -11.86
CA MET A 1 22.85 -38.54 -11.51
C MET A 1 22.67 -38.22 -10.02
N LYS A 2 23.08 -39.06 -9.06
CA LYS A 2 22.92 -38.80 -7.61
C LYS A 2 23.53 -37.47 -7.11
N LYS A 3 24.69 -37.05 -7.65
CA LYS A 3 25.34 -35.78 -7.28
C LYS A 3 24.61 -34.52 -7.78
N VAL A 4 23.93 -34.60 -8.92
CA VAL A 4 23.17 -33.47 -9.51
C VAL A 4 21.85 -33.27 -8.78
N ALA A 5 21.17 -34.37 -8.41
CA ALA A 5 19.98 -34.31 -7.57
C ALA A 5 20.27 -33.71 -6.18
N CYS A 6 21.44 -34.04 -5.61
CA CYS A 6 21.87 -33.48 -4.33
C CYS A 6 22.23 -31.98 -4.43
N LEU A 7 22.83 -31.54 -5.54
CA LEU A 7 23.08 -30.11 -5.78
C LEU A 7 21.78 -29.32 -5.94
N LEU A 8 20.79 -29.85 -6.68
CA LEU A 8 19.48 -29.22 -6.85
C LEU A 8 18.69 -29.17 -5.54
N SER A 9 18.76 -30.21 -4.70
CA SER A 9 18.13 -30.19 -3.38
C SER A 9 18.81 -29.21 -2.43
N VAL A 10 20.15 -29.09 -2.48
CA VAL A 10 20.90 -28.12 -1.67
C VAL A 10 20.66 -26.70 -2.17
N PHE A 11 20.58 -26.47 -3.49
CA PHE A 11 20.26 -25.16 -4.07
C PHE A 11 18.80 -24.76 -3.81
N GLY A 12 17.87 -25.72 -3.85
CA GLY A 12 16.47 -25.51 -3.47
C GLY A 12 16.32 -25.21 -1.98
N LEU A 13 17.06 -25.92 -1.12
CA LEU A 13 17.08 -25.66 0.33
C LEU A 13 17.77 -24.32 0.65
N LEU A 14 18.86 -23.97 -0.05
CA LEU A 14 19.52 -22.67 0.08
C LEU A 14 18.64 -21.53 -0.42
N LEU A 15 17.87 -21.70 -1.50
CA LEU A 15 16.88 -20.70 -1.91
C LEU A 15 15.80 -20.55 -0.83
N LEU A 16 15.28 -21.65 -0.27
CA LEU A 16 14.31 -21.63 0.82
C LEU A 16 14.85 -20.98 2.10
N THR A 17 16.14 -21.17 2.44
CA THR A 17 16.78 -20.54 3.61
C THR A 17 17.37 -19.16 3.34
N SER A 18 17.59 -18.76 2.08
CA SER A 18 17.97 -17.39 1.72
C SER A 18 16.75 -16.46 1.74
N PHE A 19 15.56 -17.04 1.60
CA PHE A 19 14.27 -16.39 1.79
C PHE A 19 13.65 -16.67 3.18
N SER A 20 14.42 -17.21 4.15
CA SER A 20 13.93 -17.42 5.53
C SER A 20 13.91 -16.15 6.39
N GLY A 21 13.81 -14.97 5.76
CA GLY A 21 13.17 -13.84 6.39
C GLY A 21 11.68 -14.04 6.20
N CYS A 22 10.99 -14.50 7.24
CA CYS A 22 9.53 -14.65 7.39
C CYS A 22 8.72 -14.33 6.12
N ILE A 23 8.28 -15.38 5.41
CA ILE A 23 7.27 -15.27 4.35
C ILE A 23 5.97 -14.85 5.04
N GLY A 24 5.76 -13.53 5.13
CA GLY A 24 4.74 -12.89 5.93
C GLY A 24 5.34 -11.87 6.91
N ASN A 25 6.02 -10.84 6.40
CA ASN A 25 6.14 -9.62 7.18
C ASN A 25 4.82 -8.86 6.99
N ASP A 26 3.95 -8.91 7.98
CA ASP A 26 2.88 -7.93 8.11
C ASP A 26 3.56 -6.60 8.46
N TYR A 27 4.01 -5.90 7.41
CA TYR A 27 4.71 -4.63 7.58
C TYR A 27 3.78 -3.64 8.28
N SER A 28 4.30 -2.96 9.29
CA SER A 28 3.54 -1.89 9.92
C SER A 28 3.27 -0.78 8.88
N SER A 29 2.20 -0.02 9.10
CA SER A 29 1.91 1.19 8.34
C SER A 29 3.13 2.13 8.24
N VAL A 30 3.92 2.19 9.33
CA VAL A 30 5.16 2.96 9.41
C VAL A 30 6.22 2.48 8.43
N GLU A 31 6.50 1.18 8.43
CA GLU A 31 7.50 0.59 7.54
C GLU A 31 7.10 0.71 6.08
N ILE A 32 5.81 0.62 5.76
CA ILE A 32 5.31 0.79 4.39
C ILE A 32 5.60 2.22 3.90
N VAL A 33 5.27 3.23 4.71
CA VAL A 33 5.53 4.64 4.36
C VAL A 33 7.03 4.89 4.18
N GLU A 34 7.86 4.43 5.12
CA GLU A 34 9.32 4.61 5.04
C GLU A 34 9.92 3.91 3.82
N ASN A 35 9.36 2.78 3.39
CA ASN A 35 9.86 2.02 2.25
C ASN A 35 9.43 2.57 0.90
N SER A 36 8.41 3.44 0.83
CA SER A 36 7.91 3.98 -0.44
C SER A 36 9.03 4.56 -1.31
N PRO A 37 9.00 4.32 -2.64
CA PRO A 37 9.90 4.96 -3.58
C PRO A 37 9.36 6.29 -4.14
N TYR A 38 8.14 6.69 -3.71
CA TYR A 38 7.46 7.89 -4.18
C TYR A 38 7.10 8.81 -3.00
N PRO A 39 7.17 10.14 -3.20
CA PRO A 39 6.83 11.10 -2.14
C PRO A 39 5.33 11.12 -1.81
N GLU A 40 4.49 10.85 -2.82
CA GLU A 40 3.04 10.74 -2.69
C GLU A 40 2.60 9.48 -3.42
N PHE A 41 1.88 8.59 -2.73
CA PHE A 41 1.62 7.24 -3.25
C PHE A 41 0.31 6.65 -2.76
N ILE A 42 -0.15 5.65 -3.49
CA ILE A 42 -1.12 4.66 -3.01
C ILE A 42 -0.37 3.35 -2.85
N TYR A 43 -0.42 2.76 -1.66
CA TYR A 43 0.04 1.41 -1.40
C TYR A 43 -1.14 0.46 -1.32
N LEU A 44 -0.95 -0.73 -1.86
CA LEU A 44 -1.89 -1.85 -1.82
C LEU A 44 -1.13 -3.06 -1.29
N ASN A 45 -1.61 -3.68 -0.22
CA ASN A 45 -1.02 -4.93 0.25
C ASN A 45 -1.36 -6.10 -0.69
N LYS A 46 -0.76 -7.27 -0.43
CA LYS A 46 -0.99 -8.50 -1.20
C LYS A 46 -2.47 -8.88 -1.33
N ASP A 47 -3.28 -8.69 -0.28
CA ASP A 47 -4.68 -9.08 -0.26
C ASP A 47 -5.52 -8.14 -1.13
N MET A 48 -5.20 -6.85 -1.13
CA MET A 48 -5.78 -5.88 -2.06
C MET A 48 -5.38 -6.17 -3.50
N LEU A 49 -4.11 -6.50 -3.77
CA LEU A 49 -3.68 -6.91 -5.10
C LEU A 49 -4.45 -8.14 -5.59
N LYS A 50 -4.68 -9.12 -4.73
CA LYS A 50 -5.50 -10.30 -5.01
C LYS A 50 -6.94 -9.91 -5.34
N ILE A 51 -7.57 -9.09 -4.50
CA ILE A 51 -8.94 -8.63 -4.70
C ILE A 51 -9.08 -7.91 -6.05
N ILE A 52 -8.15 -6.99 -6.37
CA ILE A 52 -8.16 -6.25 -7.63
C ILE A 52 -8.00 -7.20 -8.81
N THR A 53 -6.94 -8.01 -8.79
CA THR A 53 -6.62 -8.94 -9.88
C THR A 53 -7.77 -9.89 -10.16
N ASN A 54 -8.40 -10.45 -9.13
CA ASN A 54 -9.52 -11.38 -9.28
C ASN A 54 -10.82 -10.72 -9.75
N LYS A 55 -10.99 -9.41 -9.53
CA LYS A 55 -12.13 -8.67 -10.08
C LYS A 55 -11.93 -8.25 -11.52
N THR A 56 -10.69 -8.03 -11.96
CA THR A 56 -10.38 -7.60 -13.34
C THR A 56 -10.05 -8.75 -14.28
N SER A 57 -9.72 -9.93 -13.75
CA SER A 57 -9.37 -11.11 -14.54
C SER A 57 -10.60 -11.93 -14.90
N GLU A 58 -10.59 -12.55 -16.09
CA GLU A 58 -11.62 -13.50 -16.51
C GLU A 58 -11.66 -14.77 -15.64
N HIS A 59 -10.51 -15.12 -15.06
CA HIS A 59 -10.33 -16.31 -14.23
C HIS A 59 -9.78 -15.90 -12.87
N GLN A 60 -10.22 -16.61 -11.82
CA GLN A 60 -9.66 -16.43 -10.49
C GLN A 60 -8.19 -16.85 -10.48
N THR A 61 -7.32 -15.91 -10.11
CA THR A 61 -5.90 -16.16 -9.91
C THR A 61 -5.72 -16.92 -8.60
N PRO A 62 -4.98 -18.05 -8.60
CA PRO A 62 -4.77 -18.82 -7.39
C PRO A 62 -4.04 -18.05 -6.30
N ASP A 63 -4.46 -18.25 -5.05
CA ASP A 63 -3.92 -17.53 -3.87
C ASP A 63 -2.40 -17.63 -3.74
N TYR A 64 -1.82 -18.78 -4.11
CA TYR A 64 -0.37 -19.00 -4.04
C TYR A 64 0.44 -18.06 -4.95
N PHE A 65 -0.17 -17.50 -5.99
CA PHE A 65 0.47 -16.50 -6.85
C PHE A 65 0.77 -15.21 -6.08
N PHE A 66 -0.06 -14.87 -5.08
CA PHE A 66 0.10 -13.62 -4.34
C PHE A 66 1.09 -13.71 -3.18
N ILE A 67 1.49 -14.91 -2.77
CA ILE A 67 2.46 -15.15 -1.67
C ILE A 67 3.82 -14.50 -1.94
N ILE A 68 4.18 -14.32 -3.22
CA ILE A 68 5.46 -13.71 -3.61
C ILE A 68 5.43 -12.18 -3.61
N PHE A 69 4.30 -11.54 -3.33
CA PHE A 69 4.18 -10.08 -3.26
C PHE A 69 3.93 -9.64 -1.83
N ASP A 70 4.67 -8.63 -1.39
CA ASP A 70 4.38 -7.95 -0.13
C ASP A 70 3.28 -6.89 -0.34
N GLY A 71 3.38 -6.17 -1.46
CA GLY A 71 2.43 -5.15 -1.90
C GLY A 71 2.95 -4.35 -3.08
N ALA A 72 2.20 -3.33 -3.51
CA ALA A 72 2.60 -2.43 -4.59
C ALA A 72 2.35 -0.97 -4.24
N TYR A 73 3.28 -0.12 -4.65
CA TYR A 73 3.19 1.34 -4.59
C TYR A 73 2.82 1.86 -5.99
N ILE A 74 1.89 2.81 -6.04
CA ILE A 74 1.47 3.53 -7.24
C ILE A 74 1.78 5.01 -7.01
N ASP A 75 2.48 5.65 -7.95
CA ASP A 75 2.78 7.07 -7.87
C ASP A 75 1.50 7.90 -8.07
N LYS A 76 1.12 8.72 -7.09
CA LYS A 76 -0.08 9.57 -7.19
C LYS A 76 0.04 10.65 -8.26
N ASN A 77 1.24 11.00 -8.68
CA ASN A 77 1.47 11.97 -9.74
C ASN A 77 1.46 11.32 -11.13
N ASN A 78 1.66 10.00 -11.22
CA ASN A 78 1.59 9.25 -12.47
C ASN A 78 1.22 7.78 -12.23
N TYR A 79 -0.06 7.45 -12.45
CA TYR A 79 -0.64 6.13 -12.20
C TYR A 79 -0.07 4.98 -13.04
N SER A 80 0.64 5.27 -14.14
CA SER A 80 1.32 4.21 -14.89
C SER A 80 2.60 3.72 -14.19
N LYS A 81 3.11 4.49 -13.23
CA LYS A 81 4.33 4.19 -12.47
C LYS A 81 4.00 3.35 -11.24
N ILE A 82 4.50 2.11 -11.24
CA ILE A 82 4.23 1.13 -10.18
C ILE A 82 5.54 0.58 -9.66
N ALA A 83 5.64 0.37 -8.35
CA ALA A 83 6.74 -0.36 -7.73
C ALA A 83 6.19 -1.51 -6.89
N VAL A 84 6.48 -2.74 -7.30
CA VAL A 84 6.03 -3.96 -6.64
C VAL A 84 7.09 -4.42 -5.65
N LYS A 85 6.75 -4.49 -4.38
CA LYS A 85 7.60 -5.02 -3.32
C LYS A 85 7.50 -6.54 -3.30
N THR A 86 8.63 -7.21 -3.44
CA THR A 86 8.68 -8.67 -3.48
C THR A 86 10.05 -9.20 -3.05
N PRO A 87 10.13 -10.32 -2.30
CA PRO A 87 11.39 -11.02 -2.07
C PRO A 87 12.06 -11.46 -3.38
N LEU A 88 11.29 -11.73 -4.43
CA LEU A 88 11.79 -12.22 -5.72
C LEU A 88 12.29 -11.11 -6.65
N TRP A 89 12.44 -9.88 -6.18
CA TRP A 89 12.82 -8.72 -6.99
C TRP A 89 14.09 -8.93 -7.82
N ARG A 90 15.06 -9.71 -7.30
CA ARG A 90 16.30 -10.01 -8.03
C ARG A 90 16.05 -10.75 -9.34
N PHE A 91 14.98 -11.56 -9.41
CA PHE A 91 14.60 -12.26 -10.63
C PHE A 91 13.95 -11.34 -11.66
N GLY A 92 13.40 -10.19 -11.25
CA GLY A 92 12.89 -9.19 -12.19
C GLY A 92 13.97 -8.67 -13.15
N SER A 93 15.25 -8.71 -12.74
CA SER A 93 16.38 -8.34 -13.60
C SER A 93 16.51 -9.21 -14.86
N LEU A 94 15.96 -10.43 -14.85
CA LEU A 94 15.92 -11.31 -16.02
C LEU A 94 14.97 -10.79 -17.12
N PHE A 95 14.04 -9.92 -16.74
CA PHE A 95 13.05 -9.29 -17.61
C PHE A 95 13.26 -7.78 -17.71
N ALA A 96 14.42 -7.28 -17.28
CA ALA A 96 14.70 -5.86 -17.26
C ALA A 96 14.80 -5.28 -18.68
N ASP A 97 14.12 -4.15 -18.88
CA ASP A 97 14.19 -3.33 -20.07
C ASP A 97 14.01 -1.85 -19.66
N GLU A 98 13.72 -0.96 -20.61
CA GLU A 98 13.49 0.46 -20.32
C GLU A 98 12.29 0.73 -19.40
N ASN A 99 11.32 -0.20 -19.36
CA ASN A 99 10.09 -0.11 -18.58
C ASN A 99 10.13 -0.96 -17.30
N ILE A 100 11.09 -1.88 -17.17
CA ILE A 100 11.22 -2.78 -16.01
C ILE A 100 12.59 -2.60 -15.36
N GLN A 101 12.61 -2.05 -14.15
CA GLN A 101 13.83 -1.90 -13.35
C GLN A 101 13.71 -2.64 -12.03
N THR A 102 14.84 -3.00 -11.41
CA THR A 102 14.83 -3.71 -10.12
C THR A 102 15.86 -3.13 -9.16
N LYS A 103 15.43 -2.78 -7.94
CA LYS A 103 16.29 -2.17 -6.92
C LYS A 103 15.64 -2.26 -5.55
N ASN A 104 16.45 -2.33 -4.48
CA ASN A 104 16.01 -2.18 -3.08
C ASN A 104 14.81 -3.05 -2.67
N GLY A 105 14.71 -4.29 -3.15
CA GLY A 105 13.58 -5.15 -2.82
C GLY A 105 12.33 -4.95 -3.66
N MET A 106 12.42 -4.16 -4.75
CA MET A 106 11.28 -3.79 -5.60
C MET A 106 11.55 -4.06 -7.07
N ILE A 107 10.47 -4.36 -7.80
CA ILE A 107 10.39 -4.35 -9.26
C ILE A 107 9.59 -3.10 -9.65
N PHE A 108 10.21 -2.19 -10.39
CA PHE A 108 9.60 -0.98 -10.91
C PHE A 108 9.06 -1.24 -12.32
N LEU A 109 7.81 -0.83 -12.55
CA LEU A 109 7.11 -0.95 -13.82
C LEU A 109 6.77 0.47 -14.32
N ASN A 110 7.25 0.79 -15.52
CA ASN A 110 7.24 2.12 -16.13
C ASN A 110 7.76 3.23 -15.20
N SER A 111 8.62 2.87 -14.25
CA SER A 111 8.98 3.71 -13.11
C SER A 111 10.43 3.48 -12.68
N ASP A 112 10.89 4.36 -11.82
CA ASP A 112 12.12 4.25 -11.04
C ASP A 112 11.87 4.92 -9.68
N TYR A 113 12.82 4.82 -8.77
CA TYR A 113 12.84 5.60 -7.54
C TYR A 113 12.74 7.10 -7.85
N VAL A 114 11.77 7.78 -7.22
CA VAL A 114 11.59 9.23 -7.35
C VAL A 114 12.18 9.93 -6.13
N GLN A 115 11.57 9.71 -4.97
CA GLN A 115 11.97 10.33 -3.70
C GLN A 115 11.26 9.62 -2.53
N LYS A 116 11.84 9.70 -1.33
CA LYS A 116 11.13 9.32 -0.09
C LYS A 116 9.98 10.28 0.23
N PRO A 117 8.90 9.81 0.85
CA PRO A 117 7.86 10.69 1.40
C PRO A 117 8.39 11.52 2.57
N ASP A 118 7.77 12.68 2.78
CA ASP A 118 7.85 13.38 4.06
C ASP A 118 7.21 12.50 5.13
N LEU A 119 7.87 12.29 6.26
CA LEU A 119 7.41 11.39 7.32
C LEU A 119 6.52 12.09 8.36
N LYS A 120 6.07 13.33 8.12
CA LYS A 120 5.21 14.10 9.04
C LYS A 120 4.00 13.31 9.55
N TYR A 121 3.32 12.59 8.67
CA TYR A 121 2.12 11.79 9.00
C TYR A 121 2.45 10.31 9.23
N ASN A 122 3.74 9.96 9.29
CA ASN A 122 4.17 8.60 9.52
C ASN A 122 4.11 8.25 11.01
N LYS A 123 2.96 7.75 11.46
CA LYS A 123 2.70 7.35 12.85
C LYS A 123 2.25 5.88 12.89
N PRO A 124 2.45 5.18 14.02
CA PRO A 124 1.94 3.82 14.19
C PRO A 124 0.41 3.84 14.17
N LEU A 125 -0.14 3.53 13.01
CA LEU A 125 -1.58 3.43 12.73
C LEU A 125 -1.94 1.97 12.47
N ASN A 126 -3.21 1.64 12.69
CA ASN A 126 -3.68 0.26 12.81
C ASN A 126 -3.84 -0.44 11.46
N TYR A 127 -4.04 0.31 10.38
CA TYR A 127 -4.49 -0.22 9.10
C TYR A 127 -3.45 -0.10 7.98
N ASN A 128 -3.36 -1.11 7.11
CA ASN A 128 -2.34 -1.16 6.05
C ASN A 128 -2.76 -1.88 4.76
N ASP A 129 -4.04 -2.24 4.58
CA ASP A 129 -4.50 -2.86 3.33
C ASP A 129 -4.37 -1.90 2.16
N VAL A 130 -4.80 -0.66 2.39
CA VAL A 130 -4.59 0.47 1.50
C VAL A 130 -4.00 1.62 2.29
N ILE A 131 -2.91 2.21 1.80
CA ILE A 131 -2.36 3.45 2.35
C ILE A 131 -2.33 4.49 1.26
N VAL A 132 -2.96 5.63 1.48
CA VAL A 132 -2.88 6.79 0.60
C VAL A 132 -2.09 7.85 1.32
N TYR A 133 -0.88 8.10 0.84
CA TYR A 133 0.02 9.06 1.44
C TYR A 133 0.19 10.28 0.53
N ASN A 134 0.02 11.46 1.11
CA ASN A 134 0.08 12.73 0.43
C ASN A 134 0.84 13.74 1.31
N LYS A 135 1.30 14.83 0.70
CA LYS A 135 1.96 15.93 1.41
C LYS A 135 1.10 16.62 2.48
N ASN A 136 -0.22 16.46 2.45
CA ASN A 136 -1.14 17.10 3.41
C ASN A 136 -1.78 16.12 4.41
N TYR A 137 -1.77 14.82 4.11
CA TYR A 137 -2.47 13.81 4.91
C TYR A 137 -1.99 12.39 4.59
N GLY A 138 -2.26 11.47 5.50
CA GLY A 138 -2.26 10.03 5.25
C GLY A 138 -3.65 9.44 5.50
N ILE A 139 -4.06 8.49 4.65
CA ILE A 139 -5.25 7.65 4.85
C ILE A 139 -4.79 6.20 4.91
N PHE A 140 -5.25 5.47 5.91
CA PHE A 140 -4.87 4.09 6.20
C PHE A 140 -6.15 3.29 6.34
N ILE A 141 -6.33 2.26 5.51
CA ILE A 141 -7.61 1.55 5.39
C ILE A 141 -7.40 0.05 5.58
N GLU A 142 -8.31 -0.59 6.31
CA GLU A 142 -8.48 -2.04 6.42
C GLU A 142 -9.83 -2.44 5.83
N ILE A 143 -9.83 -3.50 5.01
CA ILE A 143 -11.01 -4.03 4.34
C ILE A 143 -11.51 -5.25 5.09
N GLY A 144 -12.45 -5.03 6.00
CA GLY A 144 -13.09 -6.09 6.73
C GLY A 144 -14.20 -6.81 5.93
N GLU A 145 -14.66 -7.92 6.49
CA GLU A 145 -15.73 -8.73 5.89
C GLU A 145 -17.09 -8.02 5.93
N GLU A 146 -17.38 -7.33 7.04
CA GLU A 146 -18.67 -6.64 7.27
C GLU A 146 -18.58 -5.12 7.07
N TYR A 147 -17.50 -4.51 7.54
CA TYR A 147 -17.23 -3.08 7.48
C TYR A 147 -15.79 -2.84 7.07
N ASN A 148 -15.50 -1.67 6.50
CA ASN A 148 -14.12 -1.23 6.38
C ASN A 148 -13.80 -0.24 7.50
N TYR A 149 -12.52 -0.11 7.83
CA TYR A 149 -12.05 0.84 8.81
C TYR A 149 -11.02 1.75 8.16
N ALA A 150 -11.06 3.03 8.49
CA ALA A 150 -10.10 4.00 7.98
C ALA A 150 -9.59 4.90 9.09
N GLU A 151 -8.30 5.23 9.02
CA GLU A 151 -7.65 6.26 9.81
C GLU A 151 -7.16 7.37 8.88
N ILE A 152 -7.51 8.62 9.18
CA ILE A 152 -6.99 9.81 8.50
C ILE A 152 -6.14 10.59 9.49
N ILE A 153 -4.93 10.92 9.08
CA ILE A 153 -4.01 11.75 9.85
C ILE A 153 -3.63 12.99 9.03
N THR A 154 -3.70 14.16 9.65
CA THR A 154 -3.38 15.44 9.01
C THR A 154 -2.98 16.49 10.06
N GLU A 155 -2.68 17.70 9.63
CA GLU A 155 -2.36 18.82 10.51
C GLU A 155 -3.57 19.30 11.30
N ASN A 156 -3.32 19.71 12.54
CA ASN A 156 -4.31 20.31 13.41
C ASN A 156 -4.66 21.75 13.00
N LEU A 157 -5.49 21.86 11.97
CA LEU A 157 -6.09 23.11 11.50
C LEU A 157 -7.62 23.04 11.68
N ASN A 158 -8.24 24.16 12.06
CA ASN A 158 -9.70 24.23 12.23
C ASN A 158 -10.48 23.78 10.98
N GLU A 159 -9.97 24.11 9.78
CA GLU A 159 -10.55 23.71 8.50
C GLU A 159 -10.48 22.18 8.29
N ASN A 160 -9.33 21.58 8.62
CA ASN A 160 -9.14 20.13 8.54
C ASN A 160 -10.02 19.40 9.54
N LYS A 161 -10.12 19.91 10.77
CA LYS A 161 -11.02 19.36 11.80
C LYS A 161 -12.46 19.40 11.32
N TYR A 162 -12.93 20.55 10.85
CA TYR A 162 -14.27 20.69 10.28
C TYR A 162 -14.51 19.71 9.14
N PHE A 163 -13.56 19.58 8.20
CA PHE A 163 -13.65 18.61 7.12
C PHE A 163 -13.77 17.16 7.65
N MET A 164 -12.90 16.76 8.57
CA MET A 164 -12.87 15.41 9.15
C MET A 164 -14.14 15.07 9.93
N GLU A 165 -14.75 16.06 10.58
CA GLU A 165 -16.02 15.92 11.30
C GLU A 165 -17.24 15.88 10.38
N ASN A 166 -17.15 16.39 9.14
CA ASN A 166 -18.31 16.60 8.25
C ASN A 166 -18.23 15.84 6.91
N ILE A 167 -17.11 15.20 6.57
CA ILE A 167 -16.98 14.36 5.37
C ILE A 167 -18.07 13.28 5.35
N GLY A 168 -18.66 13.00 4.17
CA GLY A 168 -19.77 12.05 4.02
C GLY A 168 -19.31 10.62 3.73
N ASP A 169 -18.24 10.49 2.95
CA ASP A 169 -17.70 9.21 2.49
C ASP A 169 -16.17 9.22 2.44
N ILE A 170 -15.57 8.04 2.52
CA ILE A 170 -14.14 7.81 2.24
C ILE A 170 -14.06 6.73 1.18
N ALA A 171 -13.34 6.98 0.08
CA ALA A 171 -13.21 6.03 -1.02
C ALA A 171 -14.56 5.58 -1.61
N GLY A 172 -15.54 6.49 -1.71
CA GLY A 172 -16.87 6.18 -2.24
C GLY A 172 -17.69 5.27 -1.32
N LYS A 173 -17.37 5.23 -0.02
CA LYS A 173 -18.08 4.46 1.00
C LYS A 173 -18.57 5.36 2.11
N ASN A 174 -19.87 5.29 2.40
CA ASN A 174 -20.47 6.14 3.42
C ASN A 174 -19.86 5.85 4.79
N ILE A 175 -19.71 6.91 5.57
CA ILE A 175 -19.24 6.82 6.95
C ILE A 175 -20.41 6.46 7.88
N ILE A 176 -20.28 5.34 8.58
CA ILE A 176 -21.23 4.84 9.56
C ILE A 176 -20.96 5.47 10.93
N ASN A 177 -19.69 5.52 11.31
CA ASN A 177 -19.25 6.10 12.57
C ASN A 177 -17.91 6.82 12.38
N ARG A 178 -17.67 7.85 13.18
CA ARG A 178 -16.42 8.61 13.17
C ARG A 178 -16.04 9.05 14.57
N THR A 179 -14.74 9.19 14.80
CA THR A 179 -14.16 9.83 15.98
C THR A 179 -12.98 10.65 15.51
N VAL A 180 -12.89 11.90 15.95
CA VAL A 180 -11.78 12.80 15.64
C VAL A 180 -11.11 13.20 16.95
N ILE A 181 -9.80 12.98 17.01
CA ILE A 181 -8.96 13.27 18.17
C ILE A 181 -7.94 14.31 17.77
N GLU A 182 -7.82 15.33 18.59
CA GLU A 182 -6.79 16.36 18.49
C GLU A 182 -5.56 15.95 19.30
N ASN A 183 -4.40 16.00 18.64
CA ASN A 183 -3.09 16.04 19.26
C ASN A 183 -2.45 17.38 18.88
N ASP A 184 -1.50 17.89 19.69
CA ASP A 184 -0.95 19.26 19.57
C ASP A 184 -0.81 19.75 18.10
N ASP A 185 -0.06 19.01 17.27
CA ASP A 185 0.20 19.39 15.87
C ASP A 185 -0.65 18.63 14.83
N LEU A 186 -1.40 17.59 15.23
CA LEU A 186 -2.02 16.63 14.31
C LEU A 186 -3.45 16.26 14.71
N LEU A 187 -4.30 16.08 13.71
CA LEU A 187 -5.61 15.44 13.85
C LEU A 187 -5.52 13.97 13.48
N LEU A 188 -6.17 13.12 14.26
CA LEU A 188 -6.40 11.72 13.93
C LEU A 188 -7.90 11.45 13.90
N GLY A 189 -8.39 11.01 12.75
CA GLY A 189 -9.78 10.59 12.57
C GLY A 189 -9.84 9.09 12.37
N THR A 190 -10.66 8.40 13.13
CA THR A 190 -10.98 6.98 12.95
C THR A 190 -12.41 6.85 12.45
N TYR A 191 -12.60 6.06 11.40
CA TYR A 191 -13.85 5.95 10.66
C TYR A 191 -14.25 4.49 10.45
N VAL A 192 -15.54 4.21 10.63
CA VAL A 192 -16.17 2.95 10.21
C VAL A 192 -16.95 3.23 8.93
N LEU A 193 -16.70 2.45 7.89
CA LEU A 193 -17.26 2.65 6.56
C LEU A 193 -18.13 1.45 6.15
N GLU A 194 -19.06 1.70 5.24
CA GLU A 194 -19.73 0.64 4.50
C GLU A 194 -18.75 -0.32 3.81
N ARG A 195 -19.15 -1.59 3.67
CA ARG A 195 -18.32 -2.68 3.12
C ARG A 195 -17.77 -2.40 1.71
N GLY A 196 -16.53 -2.84 1.52
CA GLY A 196 -15.86 -2.98 0.23
C GLY A 196 -15.32 -1.65 -0.29
N ILE A 197 -14.49 -1.68 -1.33
CA ILE A 197 -13.98 -0.47 -2.01
C ILE A 197 -14.29 -0.54 -3.50
N PRO A 198 -14.52 0.59 -4.19
CA PRO A 198 -14.57 0.64 -5.64
C PRO A 198 -13.21 0.21 -6.23
N ILE A 199 -13.14 -1.03 -6.68
CA ILE A 199 -11.87 -1.70 -7.07
C ILE A 199 -11.47 -1.42 -8.53
N GLY A 200 -12.39 -0.89 -9.36
CA GLY A 200 -12.14 -0.62 -10.77
C GLY A 200 -11.30 0.65 -11.05
N ASP A 201 -11.26 1.59 -10.12
CA ASP A 201 -10.71 2.94 -10.33
C ASP A 201 -9.88 3.41 -9.12
N ILE A 202 -8.90 2.60 -8.68
CA ILE A 202 -7.93 3.05 -7.65
C ILE A 202 -7.07 4.16 -8.25
N ASN A 203 -7.56 5.39 -8.13
CA ASN A 203 -6.93 6.60 -8.63
C ASN A 203 -7.11 7.77 -7.64
N ASN A 204 -6.55 8.92 -7.97
CA ASN A 204 -6.56 10.09 -7.07
C ASN A 204 -7.97 10.53 -6.72
N SER A 205 -8.94 10.43 -7.65
CA SER A 205 -10.30 10.91 -7.42
C SER A 205 -11.02 10.12 -6.32
N LEU A 206 -10.71 8.83 -6.19
CA LEU A 206 -11.29 7.96 -5.17
C LEU A 206 -10.88 8.39 -3.75
N PHE A 207 -9.63 8.87 -3.59
CA PHE A 207 -9.05 9.20 -2.29
C PHE A 207 -8.73 10.70 -2.13
N LYS A 208 -9.31 11.54 -2.98
CA LYS A 208 -9.10 12.99 -2.92
C LYS A 208 -9.85 13.55 -1.73
N MET A 209 -9.11 14.16 -0.81
CA MET A 209 -9.67 14.85 0.35
C MET A 209 -9.43 16.35 0.21
N ASN A 210 -10.39 17.17 0.65
CA ASN A 210 -10.23 18.62 0.73
C ASN A 210 -9.54 18.99 2.04
N ILE A 211 -8.30 18.53 2.21
CA ILE A 211 -7.45 18.74 3.40
C ILE A 211 -6.29 19.68 3.03
N THR A 212 -6.08 20.69 3.86
CA THR A 212 -5.07 21.74 3.69
C THR A 212 -3.85 21.51 4.60
N SER A 213 -2.75 22.18 4.30
CA SER A 213 -1.54 22.22 5.13
C SER A 213 -1.17 23.67 5.42
N ALA A 214 -0.56 23.92 6.57
CA ALA A 214 0.05 25.18 6.92
C ALA A 214 1.25 25.37 5.97
N SER A 215 1.14 26.41 5.13
CA SER A 215 2.15 26.83 4.15
C SER A 215 3.50 27.14 4.78
#